data_AF-A0A6L5Y1Y8-F1
#
_entry.id   AF-A0A6L5Y1Y8-F1
#
_cell.length_a   1.000
_cell.length_b   1.000
_cell.length_c   1.000
_cell.angle_alpha   90.00
_cell.angle_beta   90.00
_cell.angle_gamma   90.00
#
_symmetry.space_group_name_H-M   'P 1'
#
loop_
_entity.id
_entity.type
_entity.pdbx_description
1 polymer ?
#
loop_
_entity_poly.entity_id
_entity_poly.type
_entity_poly.pdbx_seq_one_letter_code
_entity_poly.pdbx_strand_id
1 'polypeptide(L)'
;MNYKCPCCGFYTFKEKAGGSYDICPVCFWEDDMIQLENMYTENQLVKIAKRENNKKRNYLVVNKIQGKHIPVIPSKAFAMFKELAELLKKEYFNERLLLVGFAETATAIGASVASFLNCNYIQTTREQVSNVEYLFFSETHSHATEQKLVKDDIDAVIDKIDRIVFIEDEVTTGNTIRNIIDILEDTYQKGIKFSVASLLNGMSREAEQNYQAKSIQMHYLVKTNHAEYEKKAEKYKGDGFYYKEEDYKEEAFQLNLDEWIQNHCITCSGYLNARRIVNSKGYEDSCALLWEQIKNKLLLRERRILVLGTEEFMYPALYVALQIEKEIGCKCDSESEVRFHATTRSPIIVSREQEYPFHERYQLKSLYDKKRTTYLYDLKDYERVIVITDAPADEKEGLYSLLLALRKSGNQKIDIVRWC
;
A
#
# COMPACT_ATOMS: atom_id res chain seq x y z
N MET A 1 -41.64 -10.53 -4.68
CA MET A 1 -40.83 -10.65 -5.91
C MET A 1 -39.41 -10.34 -5.48
N ASN A 2 -38.44 -11.22 -5.73
CA ASN A 2 -37.06 -10.93 -5.34
C ASN A 2 -36.44 -9.94 -6.34
N TYR A 3 -35.47 -9.15 -5.88
CA TYR A 3 -34.70 -8.20 -6.69
C TYR A 3 -33.28 -8.71 -6.91
N LYS A 4 -32.69 -8.31 -8.04
CA LYS A 4 -31.31 -8.66 -8.38
C LYS A 4 -30.33 -7.91 -7.49
N CYS A 5 -29.32 -8.60 -7.02
CA CYS A 5 -28.16 -7.96 -6.42
C CYS A 5 -27.41 -7.15 -7.50
N PRO A 6 -27.11 -5.86 -7.25
CA PRO A 6 -26.33 -5.03 -8.17
C PRO A 6 -24.93 -5.58 -8.47
N CYS A 7 -24.31 -6.26 -7.50
CA CYS A 7 -22.97 -6.83 -7.63
C CYS A 7 -22.94 -8.10 -8.50
N CYS A 8 -23.76 -9.11 -8.21
CA CYS A 8 -23.67 -10.42 -8.87
C CYS A 8 -24.81 -10.75 -9.85
N GLY A 9 -25.86 -9.92 -9.90
CA GLY A 9 -27.01 -10.11 -10.79
C GLY A 9 -28.01 -11.20 -10.35
N PHE A 10 -27.75 -11.94 -9.27
CA PHE A 10 -28.65 -12.97 -8.74
C PHE A 10 -29.82 -12.38 -7.95
N TYR A 11 -31.01 -12.97 -8.07
CA TYR A 11 -32.23 -12.57 -7.35
C TYR A 11 -32.18 -12.96 -5.87
N THR A 12 -31.68 -12.04 -5.04
CA THR A 12 -31.34 -12.33 -3.64
C THR A 12 -31.97 -11.39 -2.62
N PHE A 13 -32.44 -10.21 -3.04
CA PHE A 13 -33.02 -9.22 -2.13
C PHE A 13 -34.54 -9.25 -2.12
N LYS A 14 -35.16 -8.93 -0.97
CA LYS A 14 -36.62 -8.83 -0.83
C LYS A 14 -37.16 -7.50 -1.35
N GLU A 15 -36.33 -6.47 -1.37
CA GLU A 15 -36.63 -5.15 -1.91
C GLU A 15 -35.54 -4.69 -2.89
N LYS A 16 -35.83 -3.62 -3.65
CA LYS A 16 -34.86 -3.06 -4.59
C LYS A 16 -33.73 -2.44 -3.78
N ALA A 17 -32.50 -2.73 -4.19
CA ALA A 17 -31.30 -2.19 -3.55
C ALA A 17 -31.39 -0.66 -3.41
N GLY A 18 -31.24 -0.17 -2.18
CA GLY A 18 -31.50 1.22 -1.81
C GLY A 18 -31.08 1.57 -0.37
N GLY A 19 -30.13 0.83 0.22
CA GLY A 19 -29.67 1.10 1.59
C GLY A 19 -30.37 0.28 2.68
N SER A 20 -30.87 -0.92 2.37
CA SER A 20 -31.52 -1.81 3.35
C SER A 20 -30.55 -2.52 4.30
N TYR A 21 -29.25 -2.50 4.00
CA TYR A 21 -28.19 -3.26 4.69
C TYR A 21 -28.38 -4.80 4.66
N ASP A 22 -29.20 -5.31 3.75
CA ASP A 22 -29.28 -6.73 3.47
C ASP A 22 -27.98 -7.21 2.80
N ILE A 23 -27.51 -8.41 3.14
CA ILE A 23 -26.30 -9.00 2.52
C ILE A 23 -26.70 -10.06 1.51
N CYS A 24 -26.20 -9.94 0.28
CA CYS A 24 -26.39 -10.95 -0.76
C CYS A 24 -25.77 -12.28 -0.33
N PRO A 25 -26.52 -13.39 -0.20
CA PRO A 25 -25.97 -14.68 0.21
C PRO A 25 -25.09 -15.34 -0.86
N VAL A 26 -25.06 -14.80 -2.09
CA VAL A 26 -24.25 -15.34 -3.20
C VAL A 26 -22.89 -14.68 -3.27
N CYS A 27 -22.83 -13.35 -3.16
CA CYS A 27 -21.60 -12.58 -3.36
C CYS A 27 -21.20 -11.71 -2.17
N PHE A 28 -21.98 -11.76 -1.09
CA PHE A 28 -21.75 -11.02 0.16
C PHE A 28 -21.72 -9.50 0.04
N TRP A 29 -22.17 -8.95 -1.09
CA TRP A 29 -22.42 -7.51 -1.26
C TRP A 29 -23.56 -7.07 -0.34
N GLU A 30 -23.32 -6.03 0.47
CA GLU A 30 -24.29 -5.43 1.39
C GLU A 30 -25.02 -4.29 0.66
N ASP A 31 -26.34 -4.26 0.79
CA ASP A 31 -27.17 -3.18 0.25
C ASP A 31 -27.04 -1.91 1.11
N ASP A 32 -25.83 -1.36 1.18
CA ASP A 32 -25.56 -0.07 1.79
C ASP A 32 -25.42 1.02 0.72
N MET A 33 -25.68 2.28 1.11
CA MET A 33 -25.66 3.42 0.19
C MET A 33 -24.26 3.69 -0.40
N ILE A 34 -23.20 3.21 0.25
CA ILE A 34 -21.81 3.38 -0.18
C ILE A 34 -21.52 2.38 -1.30
N GLN A 35 -21.83 1.09 -1.11
CA GLN A 35 -21.60 0.01 -2.07
C GLN A 35 -22.47 0.11 -3.32
N LEU A 36 -23.63 0.76 -3.23
CA LEU A 36 -24.49 1.08 -4.38
C LEU A 36 -23.86 2.08 -5.35
N GLU A 37 -23.08 3.03 -4.83
CA GLU A 37 -22.38 4.04 -5.62
C GLU A 37 -21.00 3.55 -6.09
N ASN A 38 -20.46 2.47 -5.50
CA ASN A 38 -19.09 2.03 -5.73
C ASN A 38 -18.89 1.14 -6.97
N MET A 39 -17.83 1.44 -7.72
CA MET A 39 -17.42 0.71 -8.93
C MET A 39 -16.77 -0.66 -8.66
N TYR A 40 -16.33 -0.91 -7.42
CA TYR A 40 -15.54 -2.08 -7.05
C TYR A 40 -16.32 -3.09 -6.21
N THR A 41 -16.03 -4.37 -6.44
CA THR A 41 -16.55 -5.50 -5.68
C THR A 41 -15.42 -6.24 -4.95
N GLU A 42 -15.76 -7.00 -3.91
CA GLU A 42 -14.80 -7.85 -3.18
C GLU A 42 -14.02 -8.75 -4.14
N ASN A 43 -14.71 -9.44 -5.05
CA ASN A 43 -14.08 -10.32 -6.03
C ASN A 43 -13.13 -9.59 -6.99
N GLN A 44 -13.30 -8.28 -7.23
CA GLN A 44 -12.39 -7.50 -8.08
C GLN A 44 -11.13 -7.06 -7.33
N LEU A 45 -11.23 -6.76 -6.02
CA LEU A 45 -10.10 -6.24 -5.24
C LEU A 45 -9.36 -7.31 -4.45
N VAL A 46 -10.04 -8.33 -3.95
CA VAL A 46 -9.50 -9.23 -2.92
C VAL A 46 -8.99 -10.54 -3.51
N LYS A 47 -7.81 -10.96 -3.05
CA LYS A 47 -7.39 -12.36 -2.98
C LYS A 47 -7.02 -12.71 -1.53
N ILE A 48 -7.19 -13.97 -1.15
CA ILE A 48 -6.83 -14.47 0.17
C ILE A 48 -5.54 -15.26 0.07
N ALA A 49 -4.54 -14.87 0.86
CA ALA A 49 -3.28 -15.57 0.99
C ALA A 49 -3.08 -16.07 2.41
N LYS A 50 -2.20 -17.06 2.59
CA LYS A 50 -1.87 -17.65 3.89
C LYS A 50 -0.62 -16.98 4.46
N ARG A 51 -0.66 -16.57 5.72
CA ARG A 51 0.49 -16.01 6.45
C ARG A 51 1.37 -17.14 6.97
N GLU A 52 2.68 -16.95 6.88
CA GLU A 52 3.65 -17.81 7.55
C GLU A 52 3.66 -17.51 9.06
N ASN A 53 3.65 -18.56 9.89
CA ASN A 53 3.85 -18.50 11.34
C ASN A 53 2.89 -17.59 12.15
N ASN A 54 1.67 -17.29 11.66
CA ASN A 54 0.67 -16.55 12.43
C ASN A 54 -0.46 -17.46 12.94
N LYS A 55 -0.50 -17.71 14.26
CA LYS A 55 -1.50 -18.56 14.91
C LYS A 55 -2.82 -17.86 15.25
N LYS A 56 -2.89 -16.52 15.19
CA LYS A 56 -4.09 -15.74 15.55
C LYS A 56 -4.93 -15.34 14.33
N ARG A 57 -4.27 -15.02 13.22
CA ARG A 57 -4.89 -14.73 11.92
C ARG A 57 -3.99 -15.35 10.84
N ASN A 58 -4.32 -16.56 10.41
CA ASN A 58 -3.50 -17.35 9.48
C ASN A 58 -3.59 -16.87 8.02
N TYR A 59 -4.40 -15.87 7.73
CA TYR A 59 -4.64 -15.35 6.39
C TYR A 59 -4.26 -13.87 6.26
N LEU A 60 -4.06 -13.42 5.03
CA LEU A 60 -3.85 -12.04 4.61
C LEU A 60 -4.85 -11.72 3.50
N VAL A 61 -5.53 -10.58 3.63
CA VAL A 61 -6.35 -10.00 2.57
C VAL A 61 -5.41 -9.21 1.67
N VAL A 62 -5.35 -9.58 0.39
CA VAL A 62 -4.44 -9.00 -0.58
C VAL A 62 -5.25 -8.19 -1.57
N ASN A 63 -4.96 -6.89 -1.67
CA ASN A 63 -5.53 -6.05 -2.71
C ASN A 63 -4.77 -6.26 -4.04
N LYS A 64 -5.50 -6.68 -5.08
CA LYS A 64 -4.98 -6.96 -6.43
C LYS A 64 -4.52 -5.74 -7.20
N ILE A 65 -4.90 -4.53 -6.79
CA ILE A 65 -4.75 -3.30 -7.57
C ILE A 65 -3.87 -2.25 -6.86
N GLN A 66 -3.66 -2.37 -5.55
CA GLN A 66 -2.88 -1.42 -4.75
C GLN A 66 -1.37 -1.40 -5.07
N GLY A 67 -0.80 -2.51 -5.56
CA GLY A 67 0.61 -2.59 -5.96
C GLY A 67 1.60 -2.94 -4.85
N LYS A 68 1.13 -3.34 -3.67
CA LYS A 68 2.01 -3.71 -2.55
C LYS A 68 2.56 -5.13 -2.64
N HIS A 69 1.69 -6.12 -2.83
CA HIS A 69 2.09 -7.53 -2.85
C HIS A 69 2.07 -8.11 -4.26
N ILE A 70 1.28 -7.55 -5.17
CA ILE A 70 1.10 -8.00 -6.55
C ILE A 70 1.57 -6.86 -7.47
N PRO A 71 2.33 -7.11 -8.55
CA PRO A 71 2.63 -6.11 -9.57
C PRO A 71 1.36 -5.59 -10.28
N VAL A 72 1.17 -4.28 -10.35
CA VAL A 72 -0.06 -3.64 -10.86
C VAL A 72 0.21 -2.66 -11.98
N ILE A 73 -0.83 -2.34 -12.75
CA ILE A 73 -0.82 -1.23 -13.70
C ILE A 73 -0.97 0.07 -12.89
N PRO A 74 -0.03 1.03 -12.98
CA PRO A 74 -0.04 2.24 -12.14
C PRO A 74 -1.35 3.03 -12.24
N SER A 75 -1.85 3.27 -13.45
CA SER A 75 -3.12 3.98 -13.69
C SER A 75 -4.32 3.33 -12.99
N LYS A 76 -4.36 2.00 -12.87
CA LYS A 76 -5.44 1.29 -12.14
C LYS A 76 -5.36 1.52 -10.63
N ALA A 77 -4.15 1.55 -10.06
CA ALA A 77 -3.96 1.87 -8.65
C ALA A 77 -4.44 3.31 -8.34
N PHE A 78 -4.00 4.28 -9.14
CA PHE A 78 -4.42 5.67 -8.99
C PHE A 78 -5.92 5.88 -9.19
N ALA A 79 -6.55 5.16 -10.13
CA ALA A 79 -7.99 5.21 -10.31
C ALA A 79 -8.74 4.74 -9.05
N MET A 80 -8.31 3.63 -8.44
CA MET A 80 -8.89 3.14 -7.19
C MET A 80 -8.70 4.14 -6.04
N PHE A 81 -7.53 4.76 -5.92
CA PHE A 81 -7.27 5.78 -4.89
C PHE A 81 -8.12 7.03 -5.10
N LYS A 82 -8.37 7.41 -6.36
CA LYS A 82 -9.24 8.54 -6.72
C LYS A 82 -10.67 8.31 -6.24
N GLU A 83 -11.23 7.11 -6.42
CA GLU A 83 -12.58 6.80 -5.93
C GLU A 83 -12.70 7.01 -4.42
N LEU A 84 -11.68 6.59 -3.65
CA LEU A 84 -11.66 6.85 -2.19
C LEU A 84 -11.57 8.35 -1.89
N ALA A 85 -10.81 9.11 -2.68
CA ALA A 85 -10.72 10.56 -2.54
C ALA A 85 -12.04 11.27 -2.86
N GLU A 86 -12.81 10.83 -3.86
CA GLU A 86 -14.10 11.44 -4.19
C GLU A 86 -15.14 11.26 -3.06
N LEU A 87 -15.12 10.13 -2.35
CA LEU A 87 -15.95 9.93 -1.15
C LEU A 87 -15.64 10.99 -0.08
N LEU A 88 -14.36 11.17 0.23
CA LEU A 88 -13.91 12.14 1.23
C LEU A 88 -14.15 13.59 0.78
N LYS A 89 -13.98 13.87 -0.51
CA LYS A 89 -14.23 15.19 -1.09
C LYS A 89 -15.70 15.57 -0.97
N LYS A 90 -16.63 14.65 -1.26
CA LYS A 90 -18.08 14.87 -1.15
C LYS A 90 -18.47 15.17 0.30
N GLU A 91 -17.94 14.43 1.26
CA GLU A 91 -18.29 14.58 2.67
C GLU A 91 -17.63 15.80 3.33
N TYR A 92 -16.37 16.11 2.99
CA TYR A 92 -15.54 17.07 3.71
C TYR A 92 -15.06 18.28 2.89
N PHE A 93 -15.76 18.65 1.82
CA PHE A 93 -15.34 19.72 0.89
C PHE A 93 -15.03 21.08 1.54
N ASN A 94 -15.57 21.36 2.74
CA ASN A 94 -15.39 22.62 3.48
C ASN A 94 -14.51 22.48 4.73
N GLU A 95 -13.88 21.32 4.97
CA GLU A 95 -13.02 21.09 6.13
C GLU A 95 -11.54 21.10 5.77
N ARG A 96 -10.69 21.61 6.66
CA ARG A 96 -9.22 21.54 6.53
C ARG A 96 -8.74 20.19 7.04
N LEU A 97 -8.30 19.34 6.11
CA LEU A 97 -7.93 17.96 6.41
C LEU A 97 -6.42 17.79 6.63
N LEU A 98 -6.07 16.92 7.58
CA LEU A 98 -4.78 16.23 7.63
C LEU A 98 -5.01 14.74 7.38
N LEU A 99 -4.35 14.19 6.37
CA LEU A 99 -4.38 12.75 6.11
C LEU A 99 -3.19 12.06 6.75
N VAL A 100 -3.46 10.95 7.45
CA VAL A 100 -2.45 10.11 8.10
C VAL A 100 -2.49 8.72 7.47
N GLY A 101 -1.51 8.39 6.62
CA GLY A 101 -1.43 7.07 6.00
C GLY A 101 -0.71 6.07 6.89
N PHE A 102 -1.30 4.88 7.08
CA PHE A 102 -0.67 3.83 7.86
C PHE A 102 0.45 3.13 7.07
N ALA A 103 1.66 3.13 7.63
CA ALA A 103 2.73 2.30 7.12
C ALA A 103 2.42 0.82 7.37
N GLU A 104 2.69 -0.06 6.42
CA GLU A 104 3.43 0.20 5.18
C GLU A 104 2.53 0.40 3.95
N THR A 105 1.43 -0.34 3.92
CA THR A 105 0.54 -0.57 2.78
C THR A 105 -0.22 0.68 2.36
N ALA A 106 -0.64 1.51 3.30
CA ALA A 106 -1.48 2.68 3.02
C ALA A 106 -0.70 3.97 2.73
N THR A 107 0.63 3.91 2.64
CA THR A 107 1.48 5.07 2.32
C THR A 107 1.16 5.66 0.94
N ALA A 108 1.13 4.83 -0.11
CA ALA A 108 0.74 5.28 -1.45
C ALA A 108 -0.73 5.73 -1.54
N ILE A 109 -1.61 5.05 -0.81
CA ILE A 109 -3.05 5.38 -0.77
C ILE A 109 -3.21 6.78 -0.18
N GLY A 110 -2.68 7.00 1.03
CA GLY A 110 -2.83 8.25 1.74
C GLY A 110 -2.20 9.44 1.01
N ALA A 111 -0.99 9.28 0.48
CA ALA A 111 -0.34 10.34 -0.29
C ALA A 111 -1.13 10.70 -1.57
N SER A 112 -1.65 9.68 -2.28
CA SER A 112 -2.45 9.91 -3.48
C SER A 112 -3.78 10.59 -3.16
N VAL A 113 -4.49 10.14 -2.14
CA VAL A 113 -5.76 10.75 -1.70
C VAL A 113 -5.53 12.18 -1.24
N ALA A 114 -4.45 12.45 -0.51
CA ALA A 114 -4.11 13.80 -0.07
C ALA A 114 -3.82 14.75 -1.24
N SER A 115 -3.14 14.27 -2.29
CA SER A 115 -2.93 15.01 -3.55
C SER A 115 -4.27 15.32 -4.25
N PHE A 116 -5.19 14.36 -4.37
CA PHE A 116 -6.52 14.62 -4.94
C PHE A 116 -7.35 15.64 -4.15
N LEU A 117 -7.22 15.63 -2.81
CA LEU A 117 -7.90 16.56 -1.92
C LEU A 117 -7.15 17.89 -1.71
N ASN A 118 -5.93 18.02 -2.23
CA ASN A 118 -5.03 19.15 -2.03
C ASN A 118 -4.88 19.54 -0.55
N CYS A 119 -4.59 18.55 0.30
CA CYS A 119 -4.45 18.74 1.75
C CYS A 119 -3.07 18.28 2.27
N ASN A 120 -2.82 18.48 3.57
CA ASN A 120 -1.56 18.03 4.18
C ASN A 120 -1.57 16.51 4.40
N TYR A 121 -0.40 15.90 4.28
CA TYR A 121 -0.21 14.46 4.43
C TYR A 121 0.98 14.15 5.34
N ILE A 122 0.84 13.13 6.17
CA ILE A 122 1.92 12.47 6.90
C ILE A 122 1.65 10.96 6.90
N GLN A 123 2.68 10.14 7.02
CA GLN A 123 2.52 8.71 7.26
C GLN A 123 3.03 8.31 8.65
N THR A 124 2.41 7.28 9.21
CA THR A 124 3.02 6.53 10.32
C THR A 124 4.26 5.81 9.78
N THR A 125 5.17 5.42 10.66
CA THR A 125 6.41 4.76 10.23
C THR A 125 6.93 3.81 11.30
N ARG A 126 7.72 2.82 10.89
CA ARG A 126 8.60 2.08 11.80
C ARG A 126 10.06 2.54 11.70
N GLU A 127 10.37 3.45 10.77
CA GLU A 127 11.72 3.97 10.55
C GLU A 127 12.08 5.11 11.49
N GLN A 128 13.38 5.30 11.72
CA GLN A 128 13.88 6.42 12.50
C GLN A 128 13.95 7.69 11.64
N VAL A 129 13.47 8.78 12.22
CA VAL A 129 13.54 10.14 11.72
C VAL A 129 14.35 10.90 12.76
N SER A 130 15.46 11.49 12.35
CA SER A 130 16.38 12.14 13.29
C SER A 130 15.79 13.43 13.84
N ASN A 131 16.11 13.73 15.11
CA ASN A 131 15.82 15.00 15.77
C ASN A 131 14.32 15.36 15.84
N VAL A 132 13.46 14.40 16.20
CA VAL A 132 12.02 14.64 16.40
C VAL A 132 11.47 13.88 17.61
N GLU A 133 10.38 14.37 18.20
CA GLU A 133 9.56 13.59 19.13
C GLU A 133 8.52 12.73 18.39
N TYR A 134 8.02 11.70 19.07
CA TYR A 134 7.06 10.74 18.51
C TYR A 134 5.85 10.53 19.40
N LEU A 135 4.70 10.27 18.75
CA LEU A 135 3.56 9.59 19.33
C LEU A 135 3.67 8.10 19.00
N PHE A 136 3.86 7.26 20.02
CA PHE A 136 4.01 5.81 19.87
C PHE A 136 2.68 5.10 20.08
N PHE A 137 2.38 4.10 19.25
CA PHE A 137 1.19 3.26 19.40
C PHE A 137 1.42 1.85 18.84
N SER A 138 0.82 0.87 19.47
CA SER A 138 0.98 -0.55 19.12
C SER A 138 -0.21 -1.10 18.34
N GLU A 139 0.06 -1.93 17.33
CA GLU A 139 -0.92 -2.86 16.78
C GLU A 139 -1.10 -4.05 17.75
N THR A 140 -2.33 -4.43 18.09
CA THR A 140 -2.61 -5.56 19.00
C THR A 140 -2.18 -6.96 18.49
N HIS A 141 -1.62 -7.06 17.27
CA HIS A 141 -1.43 -8.34 16.56
C HIS A 141 -0.04 -8.62 15.99
N SER A 142 1.00 -7.84 16.31
CA SER A 142 2.36 -8.16 15.85
C SER A 142 3.39 -8.07 16.97
N HIS A 143 4.23 -9.11 17.08
CA HIS A 143 5.39 -9.18 17.98
C HIS A 143 6.56 -8.29 17.49
N ALA A 144 6.28 -7.20 16.77
CA ALA A 144 7.26 -6.33 16.13
C ALA A 144 6.99 -4.85 16.47
N THR A 145 8.05 -4.05 16.38
CA THR A 145 8.19 -2.60 16.66
C THR A 145 6.92 -1.76 16.60
N GLU A 146 6.72 -0.95 17.66
CA GLU A 146 5.67 0.07 17.77
C GLU A 146 5.64 0.96 16.51
N GLN A 147 4.44 1.19 15.97
CA GLN A 147 4.24 2.24 14.97
C GLN A 147 4.35 3.60 15.66
N LYS A 148 4.80 4.60 14.92
CA LYS A 148 4.92 5.97 15.45
C LYS A 148 4.56 7.01 14.42
N LEU A 149 4.14 8.16 14.93
CA LEU A 149 3.85 9.38 14.17
C LEU A 149 4.73 10.50 14.71
N VAL A 150 5.28 11.35 13.85
CA VAL A 150 6.16 12.45 14.28
C VAL A 150 5.33 13.51 14.99
N LYS A 151 5.56 13.69 16.30
CA LYS A 151 4.77 14.56 17.16
C LYS A 151 4.97 16.03 16.82
N ASP A 152 6.21 16.46 16.61
CA ASP A 152 6.57 17.86 16.31
C ASP A 152 5.76 18.44 15.14
N ASP A 153 5.51 17.60 14.13
CA ASP A 153 4.76 17.99 12.94
C ASP A 153 3.27 18.14 13.24
N ILE A 154 2.72 17.25 14.07
CA ILE A 154 1.34 17.36 14.54
C ILE A 154 1.19 18.62 15.39
N ASP A 155 2.09 18.88 16.36
CA ASP A 155 2.12 20.11 17.16
C ASP A 155 2.04 21.37 16.27
N ALA A 156 2.73 21.37 15.13
CA ALA A 156 2.79 22.53 14.22
C ALA A 156 1.49 22.80 13.43
N VAL A 157 0.62 21.81 13.27
CA VAL A 157 -0.60 21.91 12.43
C VAL A 157 -1.90 21.72 13.18
N ILE A 158 -1.86 21.23 14.42
CA ILE A 158 -3.04 20.79 15.17
C ILE A 158 -4.12 21.88 15.30
N ASP A 159 -3.73 23.17 15.38
CA ASP A 159 -4.63 24.33 15.45
C ASP A 159 -5.15 24.83 14.10
N LYS A 160 -4.64 24.26 13.01
CA LYS A 160 -4.91 24.70 11.63
C LYS A 160 -5.78 23.72 10.86
N ILE A 161 -6.18 22.62 11.49
CA ILE A 161 -6.96 21.55 10.89
C ILE A 161 -8.30 21.40 11.61
N ASP A 162 -9.30 20.94 10.87
CA ASP A 162 -10.63 20.64 11.41
C ASP A 162 -10.80 19.13 11.66
N ARG A 163 -10.12 18.30 10.84
CA ARG A 163 -10.23 16.84 10.88
C ARG A 163 -8.91 16.14 10.55
N ILE A 164 -8.64 15.05 11.28
CA ILE A 164 -7.63 14.05 10.91
C ILE A 164 -8.34 12.84 10.27
N VAL A 165 -7.94 12.47 9.05
CA VAL A 165 -8.44 11.28 8.35
C VAL A 165 -7.34 10.23 8.29
N PHE A 166 -7.56 9.09 8.95
CA PHE A 166 -6.64 7.95 8.91
C PHE A 166 -6.90 7.09 7.68
N ILE A 167 -5.86 6.83 6.90
CA ILE A 167 -5.93 6.06 5.66
C ILE A 167 -5.30 4.68 5.85
N GLU A 168 -6.04 3.64 5.48
CA GLU A 168 -5.66 2.22 5.55
C GLU A 168 -5.97 1.50 4.21
N ASP A 169 -5.32 0.38 3.91
CA ASP A 169 -5.76 -0.58 2.88
C ASP A 169 -6.90 -1.50 3.35
N GLU A 170 -6.83 -2.04 4.56
CA GLU A 170 -7.81 -2.92 5.22
C GLU A 170 -8.03 -2.56 6.70
N VAL A 171 -9.23 -2.11 7.05
CA VAL A 171 -9.63 -1.95 8.46
C VAL A 171 -10.36 -3.20 8.94
N THR A 172 -9.86 -3.83 10.01
CA THR A 172 -10.42 -5.08 10.57
C THR A 172 -11.11 -4.90 11.91
N THR A 173 -10.38 -4.61 12.98
CA THR A 173 -10.97 -4.32 14.31
C THR A 173 -11.02 -2.81 14.60
N GLY A 174 -10.23 -2.03 13.86
CA GLY A 174 -10.03 -0.61 14.11
C GLY A 174 -9.19 -0.29 15.36
N ASN A 175 -8.74 -1.29 16.13
CA ASN A 175 -8.05 -1.05 17.41
C ASN A 175 -6.82 -0.15 17.28
N THR A 176 -5.98 -0.36 16.27
CA THR A 176 -4.77 0.45 16.07
C THR A 176 -5.11 1.91 15.82
N ILE A 177 -6.15 2.19 15.04
CA ILE A 177 -6.60 3.56 14.75
C ILE A 177 -7.23 4.18 16.00
N ARG A 178 -8.01 3.42 16.78
CA ARG A 178 -8.54 3.91 18.07
C ARG A 178 -7.42 4.26 19.04
N ASN A 179 -6.38 3.43 19.14
CA ASN A 179 -5.25 3.69 20.04
C ASN A 179 -4.57 5.02 19.73
N ILE A 180 -4.32 5.33 18.44
CA ILE A 180 -3.71 6.63 18.09
C ILE A 180 -4.69 7.80 18.28
N ILE A 181 -6.00 7.60 18.04
CA ILE A 181 -7.02 8.63 18.34
C ILE A 181 -7.01 8.95 19.84
N ASP A 182 -7.06 7.94 20.71
CA ASP A 182 -7.06 8.13 22.16
C ASP A 182 -5.79 8.88 22.61
N ILE A 183 -4.61 8.56 22.05
CA ILE A 183 -3.37 9.29 22.30
C ILE A 183 -3.45 10.75 21.84
N LEU A 184 -4.02 11.02 20.67
CA LEU A 184 -4.17 12.38 20.15
C LEU A 184 -5.17 13.19 20.99
N GLU A 185 -6.27 12.58 21.41
CA GLU A 185 -7.26 13.20 22.30
C GLU A 185 -6.64 13.54 23.66
N ASP A 186 -5.92 12.61 24.27
CA ASP A 186 -5.25 12.81 25.57
C ASP A 186 -4.14 13.87 25.50
N THR A 187 -3.37 13.87 24.40
CA THR A 187 -2.23 14.78 24.21
C THR A 187 -2.68 16.21 23.95
N TYR A 188 -3.67 16.40 23.07
CA TYR A 188 -4.05 17.74 22.60
C TYR A 188 -5.28 18.29 23.29
N GLN A 189 -6.21 17.43 23.74
CA GLN A 189 -7.48 17.82 24.39
C GLN A 189 -8.24 18.89 23.60
N LYS A 190 -8.17 18.82 22.27
CA LYS A 190 -8.86 19.71 21.32
C LYS A 190 -10.05 18.97 20.71
N GLY A 191 -11.12 19.71 20.40
CA GLY A 191 -12.32 19.18 19.72
C GLY A 191 -12.10 18.88 18.23
N ILE A 192 -11.00 18.19 17.90
CA ILE A 192 -10.65 17.80 16.53
C ILE A 192 -11.51 16.61 16.14
N LYS A 193 -11.99 16.63 14.89
CA LYS A 193 -12.78 15.52 14.37
C LYS A 193 -11.85 14.44 13.82
N PHE A 194 -12.30 13.19 13.91
CA PHE A 194 -11.59 12.05 13.36
C PHE A 194 -12.45 11.31 12.34
N SER A 195 -11.80 10.79 11.31
CA SER A 195 -12.42 9.85 10.36
C SER A 195 -11.42 8.78 9.94
N VAL A 196 -11.96 7.70 9.38
CA VAL A 196 -11.18 6.63 8.75
C VAL A 196 -11.60 6.46 7.31
N ALA A 197 -10.63 6.26 6.42
CA ALA A 197 -10.89 5.87 5.05
C ALA A 197 -10.05 4.65 4.68
N SER A 198 -10.66 3.64 4.05
CA SER A 198 -9.93 2.46 3.61
C SER A 198 -10.39 1.90 2.27
N LEU A 199 -9.56 1.08 1.63
CA LEU A 199 -10.01 0.35 0.44
C LEU A 199 -10.98 -0.76 0.84
N LEU A 200 -10.63 -1.49 1.89
CA LEU A 200 -11.39 -2.63 2.40
C LEU A 200 -11.79 -2.37 3.86
N ASN A 201 -13.03 -2.71 4.20
CA ASN A 201 -13.53 -2.67 5.58
C ASN A 201 -14.10 -4.03 5.97
N GLY A 202 -13.39 -4.73 6.84
CA GLY A 202 -13.78 -6.02 7.41
C GLY A 202 -14.29 -5.93 8.84
N MET A 203 -14.62 -4.72 9.33
CA MET A 203 -15.15 -4.53 10.68
C MET A 203 -16.49 -5.26 10.89
N SER A 204 -16.68 -5.80 12.09
CA SER A 204 -18.01 -6.26 12.51
C SER A 204 -18.92 -5.05 12.73
N ARG A 205 -20.24 -5.27 12.67
CA ARG A 205 -21.24 -4.22 12.96
C ARG A 205 -21.04 -3.60 14.35
N GLU A 206 -20.68 -4.41 15.34
CA GLU A 206 -20.36 -3.93 16.69
C GLU A 206 -19.14 -2.99 16.68
N ALA A 207 -18.08 -3.34 15.96
CA ALA A 207 -16.90 -2.50 15.85
C ALA A 207 -17.23 -1.18 15.13
N GLU A 208 -18.10 -1.21 14.11
CA GLU A 208 -18.57 -0.01 13.41
C GLU A 208 -19.42 0.90 14.31
N GLN A 209 -20.31 0.32 15.10
CA GLN A 209 -21.11 1.05 16.10
C GLN A 209 -20.23 1.72 17.15
N ASN A 210 -19.12 1.09 17.56
CA ASN A 210 -18.16 1.70 18.48
C ASN A 210 -17.48 2.94 17.90
N TYR A 211 -17.20 2.94 16.58
CA TYR A 211 -16.69 4.11 15.88
C TYR A 211 -17.74 5.22 15.78
N GLN A 212 -18.97 4.86 15.43
CA GLN A 212 -20.09 5.80 15.36
C GLN A 212 -20.40 6.43 16.73
N ALA A 213 -20.34 5.67 17.81
CA ALA A 213 -20.55 6.16 19.18
C ALA A 213 -19.49 7.21 19.60
N LYS A 214 -18.27 7.12 19.06
CA LYS A 214 -17.22 8.14 19.21
C LYS A 214 -17.29 9.26 18.16
N SER A 215 -18.34 9.31 17.33
CA SER A 215 -18.46 10.25 16.21
C SER A 215 -17.33 10.16 15.18
N ILE A 216 -16.70 8.99 15.06
CA ILE A 216 -15.66 8.71 14.06
C ILE A 216 -16.36 8.18 12.82
N GLN A 217 -16.40 8.97 11.76
CA GLN A 217 -16.98 8.55 10.49
C GLN A 217 -16.03 7.59 9.74
N MET A 218 -16.59 6.59 9.07
CA MET A 218 -15.83 5.62 8.28
C MET A 218 -16.24 5.69 6.82
N HIS A 219 -15.24 5.62 5.95
CA HIS A 219 -15.38 5.61 4.50
C HIS A 219 -14.65 4.40 3.94
N TYR A 220 -15.26 3.64 3.06
CA TYR A 220 -14.60 2.50 2.44
C TYR A 220 -15.11 2.22 1.04
N LEU A 221 -14.27 1.63 0.18
CA LEU A 221 -14.71 1.21 -1.16
C LEU A 221 -15.45 -0.13 -1.12
N VAL A 222 -14.97 -1.09 -0.32
CA VAL A 222 -15.56 -2.44 -0.28
C VAL A 222 -15.66 -2.95 1.15
N LYS A 223 -16.89 -3.30 1.54
CA LYS A 223 -17.15 -4.11 2.73
C LYS A 223 -16.74 -5.57 2.46
N THR A 224 -15.95 -6.17 3.35
CA THR A 224 -15.47 -7.55 3.22
C THR A 224 -16.01 -8.44 4.34
N ASN A 225 -16.31 -9.70 4.03
CA ASN A 225 -16.74 -10.69 5.02
C ASN A 225 -15.64 -11.71 5.32
N HIS A 226 -15.06 -11.62 6.52
CA HIS A 226 -13.92 -12.45 6.90
C HIS A 226 -14.28 -13.86 7.39
N ALA A 227 -15.56 -14.19 7.53
CA ALA A 227 -16.03 -15.45 8.11
C ALA A 227 -15.47 -16.70 7.43
N GLU A 228 -15.18 -16.62 6.12
CA GLU A 228 -14.67 -17.75 5.34
C GLU A 228 -13.17 -17.68 5.01
N TYR A 229 -12.50 -16.57 5.32
CA TYR A 229 -11.14 -16.33 4.82
C TYR A 229 -10.12 -17.28 5.42
N GLU A 230 -10.26 -17.60 6.70
CA GLU A 230 -9.42 -18.59 7.39
C GLU A 230 -9.51 -19.97 6.69
N LYS A 231 -10.74 -20.45 6.47
CA LYS A 231 -10.98 -21.72 5.75
C LYS A 231 -10.47 -21.67 4.30
N LYS A 232 -10.55 -20.53 3.63
CA LYS A 232 -10.00 -20.36 2.27
C LYS A 232 -8.48 -20.46 2.28
N ALA A 233 -7.80 -19.82 3.24
CA ALA A 233 -6.35 -19.85 3.33
C ALA A 233 -5.77 -21.22 3.70
N GLU A 234 -6.47 -22.00 4.54
CA GLU A 234 -6.00 -23.33 4.97
C GLU A 234 -5.98 -24.39 3.88
N LYS A 235 -6.78 -24.20 2.81
CA LYS A 235 -6.87 -25.16 1.70
C LYS A 235 -5.56 -25.31 0.93
N TYR A 236 -4.71 -24.28 0.94
CA TYR A 236 -3.54 -24.23 0.08
C TYR A 236 -2.32 -24.87 0.75
N LYS A 237 -1.59 -25.67 -0.04
CA LYS A 237 -0.51 -26.54 0.44
C LYS A 237 0.75 -25.80 0.88
N GLY A 238 1.03 -24.67 0.26
CA GLY A 238 2.26 -23.92 0.51
C GLY A 238 3.51 -24.52 -0.14
N ASP A 239 3.33 -25.24 -1.26
CA ASP A 239 4.36 -25.98 -2.01
C ASP A 239 5.01 -25.17 -3.16
N GLY A 240 4.86 -23.84 -3.13
CA GLY A 240 5.45 -22.91 -4.10
C GLY A 240 6.98 -22.83 -4.03
N PHE A 241 7.55 -21.89 -4.76
CA PHE A 241 9.00 -21.71 -4.85
C PHE A 241 9.49 -20.66 -3.86
N TYR A 242 10.46 -21.05 -3.04
CA TYR A 242 11.04 -20.20 -2.01
C TYR A 242 12.51 -19.95 -2.32
N TYR A 243 12.86 -18.69 -2.54
CA TYR A 243 14.22 -18.23 -2.69
C TYR A 243 14.64 -17.50 -1.41
N LYS A 244 15.58 -18.10 -0.70
CA LYS A 244 16.16 -17.57 0.53
C LYS A 244 17.43 -16.78 0.21
N GLU A 245 17.91 -16.05 1.21
CA GLU A 245 19.17 -15.29 1.07
C GLU A 245 20.34 -16.19 0.65
N GLU A 246 20.38 -17.44 1.10
CA GLU A 246 21.44 -18.38 0.73
C GLU A 246 21.46 -18.73 -0.75
N ASP A 247 20.30 -18.71 -1.42
CA ASP A 247 20.16 -19.08 -2.83
C ASP A 247 20.79 -18.05 -3.78
N TYR A 248 21.15 -16.87 -3.26
CA TYR A 248 21.78 -15.79 -4.02
C TYR A 248 23.31 -15.77 -3.89
N LYS A 249 23.89 -16.57 -2.97
CA LYS A 249 25.32 -16.46 -2.62
C LYS A 249 26.24 -16.75 -3.81
N GLU A 250 25.94 -17.77 -4.60
CA GLU A 250 26.75 -18.11 -5.77
C GLU A 250 26.77 -16.99 -6.81
N GLU A 251 25.63 -16.34 -7.02
CA GLU A 251 25.48 -15.22 -7.94
C GLU A 251 26.20 -13.96 -7.42
N ALA A 252 26.18 -13.72 -6.10
CA ALA A 252 26.92 -12.64 -5.46
C ALA A 252 28.44 -12.77 -5.65
N PHE A 253 29.01 -13.98 -5.56
CA PHE A 253 30.46 -14.18 -5.75
C PHE A 253 30.94 -13.88 -7.17
N GLN A 254 30.04 -13.93 -8.15
CA GLN A 254 30.36 -13.67 -9.55
C GLN A 254 30.27 -12.18 -9.92
N LEU A 255 29.66 -11.35 -9.06
CA LEU A 255 29.38 -9.95 -9.33
C LEU A 255 30.10 -9.03 -8.33
N ASN A 256 30.86 -8.07 -8.84
CA ASN A 256 31.28 -6.92 -8.04
C ASN A 256 30.08 -5.97 -7.85
N LEU A 257 29.24 -6.25 -6.84
CA LEU A 257 27.99 -5.51 -6.61
C LEU A 257 28.23 -4.03 -6.27
N ASP A 258 29.31 -3.70 -5.57
CA ASP A 258 29.68 -2.31 -5.26
C ASP A 258 29.93 -1.50 -6.54
N GLU A 259 30.78 -2.03 -7.42
CA GLU A 259 31.08 -1.42 -8.72
C GLU A 259 29.84 -1.37 -9.62
N TRP A 260 29.01 -2.42 -9.60
CA TRP A 260 27.78 -2.45 -10.37
C TRP A 260 26.82 -1.34 -9.91
N ILE A 261 26.60 -1.19 -8.59
CA ILE A 261 25.74 -0.13 -8.02
C ILE A 261 26.29 1.24 -8.38
N GLN A 262 27.60 1.45 -8.26
CA GLN A 262 28.21 2.74 -8.61
C GLN A 262 27.90 3.17 -10.05
N ASN A 263 27.83 2.20 -10.97
CA ASN A 263 27.56 2.46 -12.39
C ASN A 263 26.06 2.54 -12.75
N HIS A 264 25.16 2.03 -11.92
CA HIS A 264 23.72 1.93 -12.20
C HIS A 264 22.83 2.69 -11.20
N CYS A 265 23.44 3.36 -10.21
CA CYS A 265 22.73 4.15 -9.23
C CYS A 265 22.72 5.63 -9.62
N ILE A 266 21.51 6.19 -9.64
CA ILE A 266 21.23 7.57 -9.92
C ILE A 266 20.72 8.23 -8.64
N THR A 267 21.44 9.25 -8.16
CA THR A 267 20.93 10.12 -7.10
C THR A 267 20.11 11.25 -7.70
N CYS A 268 18.93 11.49 -7.15
CA CYS A 268 18.04 12.59 -7.53
C CYS A 268 17.85 13.57 -6.37
N SER A 269 17.70 14.86 -6.67
CA SER A 269 17.43 15.91 -5.68
C SER A 269 15.93 16.15 -5.46
N GLY A 270 15.59 17.00 -4.49
CA GLY A 270 14.22 17.46 -4.23
C GLY A 270 13.42 16.55 -3.30
N TYR A 271 14.11 15.68 -2.55
CA TYR A 271 13.50 14.73 -1.62
C TYR A 271 12.63 15.43 -0.60
N LEU A 272 11.41 14.92 -0.42
CA LEU A 272 10.52 15.26 0.67
C LEU A 272 10.16 13.98 1.43
N ASN A 273 10.38 14.00 2.73
CA ASN A 273 10.13 12.86 3.60
C ASN A 273 8.68 12.86 4.09
N ALA A 274 7.81 12.01 3.53
CA ALA A 274 6.41 11.91 3.95
C ALA A 274 6.20 11.32 5.36
N ARG A 275 7.25 10.84 6.03
CA ARG A 275 7.23 10.55 7.48
C ARG A 275 7.15 11.83 8.32
N ARG A 276 7.39 12.98 7.70
CA ARG A 276 7.08 14.34 8.16
C ARG A 276 5.84 14.84 7.43
N ILE A 277 5.20 15.90 7.94
CA ILE A 277 4.11 16.53 7.21
C ILE A 277 4.64 17.15 5.92
N VAL A 278 4.00 16.79 4.82
CA VAL A 278 4.18 17.42 3.51
C VAL A 278 2.87 18.06 3.06
N ASN A 279 2.97 19.21 2.41
CA ASN A 279 1.86 19.71 1.60
C ASN A 279 1.78 18.85 0.34
N SER A 280 0.61 18.28 0.04
CA SER A 280 0.47 17.32 -1.06
C SER A 280 0.83 17.91 -2.44
N LYS A 281 0.53 19.18 -2.70
CA LYS A 281 0.93 19.85 -3.95
C LYS A 281 2.45 19.95 -4.06
N GLY A 282 3.11 20.39 -2.99
CA GLY A 282 4.58 20.42 -2.93
C GLY A 282 5.21 19.03 -3.07
N TYR A 283 4.59 18.00 -2.50
CA TYR A 283 5.06 16.62 -2.63
C TYR A 283 4.92 16.09 -4.06
N GLU A 284 3.80 16.37 -4.73
CA GLU A 284 3.59 16.02 -6.12
C GLU A 284 4.56 16.75 -7.06
N ASP A 285 4.83 18.04 -6.83
CA ASP A 285 5.81 18.81 -7.59
C ASP A 285 7.23 18.25 -7.41
N SER A 286 7.58 17.81 -6.20
CA SER A 286 8.84 17.10 -5.92
C SER A 286 8.91 15.73 -6.63
N CYS A 287 7.82 14.97 -6.68
CA CYS A 287 7.74 13.72 -7.45
C CYS A 287 7.85 13.96 -8.96
N ALA A 288 7.27 15.05 -9.47
CA ALA A 288 7.43 15.46 -10.87
C ALA A 288 8.90 15.81 -11.18
N LEU A 289 9.57 16.52 -10.29
CA LEU A 289 11.02 16.79 -10.42
C LEU A 289 11.86 15.51 -10.36
N LEU A 290 11.49 14.54 -9.51
CA LEU A 290 12.11 13.22 -9.51
C LEU A 290 11.97 12.54 -10.87
N TRP A 291 10.75 12.51 -11.43
CA TRP A 291 10.49 11.94 -12.75
C TRP A 291 11.32 12.61 -13.85
N GLU A 292 11.36 13.95 -13.90
CA GLU A 292 12.15 14.67 -14.90
C GLU A 292 13.65 14.34 -14.82
N GLN A 293 14.20 14.20 -13.61
CA GLN A 293 15.59 13.76 -13.44
C GLN A 293 15.83 12.33 -13.93
N ILE A 294 14.89 11.41 -13.65
CA ILE A 294 14.96 10.03 -14.14
C ILE A 294 14.87 10.00 -15.66
N LYS A 295 13.90 10.71 -16.26
CA LYS A 295 13.69 10.80 -17.70
C LYS A 295 14.93 11.33 -18.44
N ASN A 296 15.61 12.32 -17.87
CA ASN A 296 16.81 12.90 -18.46
C ASN A 296 18.05 11.99 -18.36
N LYS A 297 18.11 11.11 -17.36
CA LYS A 297 19.26 10.23 -17.12
C LYS A 297 19.06 8.83 -17.72
N LEU A 298 17.83 8.35 -17.78
CA LEU A 298 17.46 7.04 -18.33
C LEU A 298 16.76 7.20 -19.66
N LEU A 299 17.45 6.82 -20.74
CA LEU A 299 16.81 6.70 -22.05
C LEU A 299 15.93 5.43 -22.06
N LEU A 300 14.63 5.61 -21.84
CA LEU A 300 13.64 4.53 -21.84
C LEU A 300 13.25 4.19 -23.29
N ARG A 301 13.59 2.97 -23.72
CA ARG A 301 13.20 2.41 -25.04
C ARG A 301 12.46 1.08 -24.91
N GLU A 302 12.50 0.51 -23.72
CA GLU A 302 11.91 -0.77 -23.37
C GLU A 302 10.38 -0.66 -23.27
N ARG A 303 9.71 -1.76 -23.57
CA ARG A 303 8.25 -1.85 -23.54
C ARG A 303 7.74 -2.56 -22.29
N ARG A 304 8.53 -3.45 -21.70
CA ARG A 304 8.20 -4.14 -20.44
C ARG A 304 9.05 -3.62 -19.30
N ILE A 305 8.49 -2.73 -18.48
CA ILE A 305 9.21 -2.04 -17.41
C ILE A 305 8.55 -2.31 -16.06
N LEU A 306 9.34 -2.70 -15.07
CA LEU A 306 8.94 -2.73 -13.68
C LEU A 306 9.53 -1.51 -12.95
N VAL A 307 8.69 -0.78 -12.22
CA VAL A 307 9.14 0.18 -11.22
C VAL A 307 8.88 -0.40 -9.84
N LEU A 308 9.90 -0.42 -9.00
CA LEU A 308 9.85 -1.07 -7.69
C LEU A 308 10.10 -0.06 -6.58
N GLY A 309 9.12 0.14 -5.70
CA GLY A 309 9.28 0.89 -4.45
C GLY A 309 9.82 0.01 -3.31
N THR A 310 10.38 0.61 -2.27
CA THR A 310 10.96 -0.12 -1.13
C THR A 310 10.17 0.13 0.14
N GLU A 311 9.61 -0.91 0.74
CA GLU A 311 8.91 -0.85 2.02
C GLU A 311 7.87 0.28 2.07
N GLU A 312 8.06 1.28 2.93
CA GLU A 312 7.15 2.42 3.12
C GLU A 312 7.24 3.45 1.99
N PHE A 313 8.22 3.33 1.08
CA PHE A 313 8.49 4.26 -0.01
C PHE A 313 7.77 3.89 -1.30
N MET A 314 6.44 3.87 -1.24
CA MET A 314 5.60 3.44 -2.36
C MET A 314 5.15 4.59 -3.28
N TYR A 315 4.69 5.71 -2.72
CA TYR A 315 4.04 6.78 -3.50
C TYR A 315 4.94 7.37 -4.60
N PRO A 316 6.19 7.79 -4.33
CA PRO A 316 7.04 8.38 -5.38
C PRO A 316 7.37 7.39 -6.49
N ALA A 317 7.61 6.12 -6.12
CA ALA A 317 7.88 5.05 -7.06
C ALA A 317 6.65 4.76 -7.95
N LEU A 318 5.46 4.69 -7.36
CA LEU A 318 4.20 4.52 -8.09
C LEU A 318 3.90 5.72 -8.99
N TYR A 319 4.19 6.95 -8.55
CA TYR A 319 4.06 8.16 -9.36
C TYR A 319 4.97 8.09 -10.60
N VAL A 320 6.25 7.76 -10.42
CA VAL A 320 7.19 7.59 -11.54
C VAL A 320 6.70 6.50 -12.50
N ALA A 321 6.19 5.38 -11.98
CA ALA A 321 5.61 4.32 -12.79
C ALA A 321 4.44 4.82 -13.67
N LEU A 322 3.57 5.66 -13.11
CA LEU A 322 2.48 6.29 -13.87
C LEU A 322 3.00 7.23 -14.96
N GLN A 323 4.07 7.99 -14.72
CA GLN A 323 4.65 8.86 -15.75
C GLN A 323 5.29 8.04 -16.89
N ILE A 324 5.98 6.94 -16.55
CA ILE A 324 6.52 6.00 -17.55
C ILE A 324 5.38 5.38 -18.37
N GLU A 325 4.30 4.93 -17.72
CA GLU A 325 3.10 4.40 -18.39
C GLU A 325 2.52 5.39 -19.40
N LYS A 326 2.42 6.68 -19.02
CA LYS A 326 1.93 7.76 -19.89
C LYS A 326 2.87 8.04 -21.07
N GLU A 327 4.19 8.08 -20.82
CA GLU A 327 5.19 8.37 -21.86
C GLU A 327 5.25 7.27 -22.92
N ILE A 328 5.21 6.00 -22.49
CA ILE A 328 5.25 4.84 -23.40
C ILE A 328 3.91 4.67 -24.13
N GLY A 329 2.82 5.23 -23.59
CA GLY A 329 1.50 5.18 -24.22
C GLY A 329 0.86 3.79 -24.15
N CYS A 330 1.08 3.06 -23.04
CA CYS A 330 0.49 1.75 -22.82
C CYS A 330 -1.05 1.83 -22.88
N LYS A 331 -1.63 1.45 -24.01
CA LYS A 331 -3.07 1.21 -24.12
C LYS A 331 -3.37 -0.21 -23.65
N CYS A 332 -4.59 -0.45 -23.19
CA CYS A 332 -5.06 -1.74 -22.66
C CYS A 332 -4.83 -2.95 -23.59
N ASP A 333 -4.59 -2.71 -24.89
CA ASP A 333 -4.38 -3.71 -25.93
C ASP A 333 -2.96 -3.69 -26.54
N SER A 334 -2.02 -2.92 -25.97
CA SER A 334 -0.65 -2.81 -26.50
C SER A 334 0.31 -3.83 -25.86
N GLU A 335 1.30 -4.28 -26.63
CA GLU A 335 2.40 -5.16 -26.16
C GLU A 335 3.31 -4.52 -25.10
N SER A 336 3.07 -3.26 -24.72
CA SER A 336 3.86 -2.53 -23.72
C SER A 336 3.22 -2.64 -22.35
N GLU A 337 4.02 -3.02 -21.36
CA GLU A 337 3.59 -3.32 -19.99
C GLU A 337 4.46 -2.56 -18.99
N VAL A 338 3.88 -1.54 -18.35
CA VAL A 338 4.50 -0.86 -17.20
C VAL A 338 3.82 -1.36 -15.94
N ARG A 339 4.61 -1.88 -15.00
CA ARG A 339 4.13 -2.37 -13.71
C ARG A 339 4.77 -1.61 -12.57
N PHE A 340 3.99 -1.40 -11.52
CA PHE A 340 4.47 -0.99 -10.21
C PHE A 340 4.38 -2.18 -9.24
N HIS A 341 5.39 -2.33 -8.38
CA HIS A 341 5.41 -3.27 -7.26
C HIS A 341 6.20 -2.67 -6.09
N ALA A 342 6.17 -3.29 -4.91
CA ALA A 342 6.98 -2.87 -3.78
C ALA A 342 7.46 -4.05 -2.91
N THR A 343 8.60 -3.90 -2.25
CA THR A 343 9.02 -4.86 -1.21
C THR A 343 8.06 -4.76 -0.02
N THR A 344 7.84 -5.87 0.70
CA THR A 344 6.89 -5.92 1.82
C THR A 344 7.44 -6.68 3.01
N ARG A 345 7.02 -6.32 4.22
CA ARG A 345 7.31 -7.04 5.47
C ARG A 345 6.38 -8.24 5.70
N SER A 346 5.38 -8.44 4.83
CA SER A 346 4.36 -9.48 5.01
C SER A 346 4.93 -10.86 4.66
N PRO A 347 5.01 -11.81 5.63
CA PRO A 347 5.52 -13.15 5.36
C PRO A 347 4.37 -14.04 4.85
N ILE A 348 4.26 -14.17 3.53
CA ILE A 348 3.20 -14.90 2.85
C ILE A 348 3.75 -16.25 2.39
N ILE A 349 2.97 -17.31 2.59
CA ILE A 349 3.23 -18.65 2.05
C ILE A 349 2.91 -18.65 0.55
N VAL A 350 3.68 -19.37 -0.26
CA VAL A 350 3.44 -19.50 -1.71
C VAL A 350 3.03 -20.92 -2.09
N SER A 351 2.16 -21.07 -3.08
CA SER A 351 1.59 -22.37 -3.52
C SER A 351 1.66 -22.51 -5.04
N ARG A 352 1.82 -23.73 -5.57
CA ARG A 352 1.78 -23.98 -7.02
C ARG A 352 0.36 -24.02 -7.60
N GLU A 353 -0.65 -24.02 -6.72
CA GLU A 353 -2.06 -24.09 -7.12
C GLU A 353 -2.49 -22.82 -7.86
N GLN A 354 -3.02 -22.96 -9.08
CA GLN A 354 -3.36 -21.85 -9.98
C GLN A 354 -4.30 -20.79 -9.38
N GLU A 355 -5.21 -21.20 -8.51
CA GLU A 355 -6.17 -20.29 -7.85
C GLU A 355 -5.54 -19.45 -6.74
N TYR A 356 -4.37 -19.84 -6.23
CA TYR A 356 -3.69 -19.15 -5.15
C TYR A 356 -2.99 -17.87 -5.65
N PRO A 357 -2.97 -16.76 -4.87
CA PRO A 357 -2.39 -15.49 -5.33
C PRO A 357 -0.90 -15.48 -5.61
N PHE A 358 -0.10 -16.34 -4.99
CA PHE A 358 1.37 -16.23 -5.01
C PHE A 358 2.07 -17.57 -5.19
N HIS A 359 2.99 -17.66 -6.15
CA HIS A 359 3.65 -18.91 -6.52
C HIS A 359 5.14 -18.91 -6.18
N GLU A 360 5.77 -17.74 -6.15
CA GLU A 360 7.18 -17.55 -5.86
C GLU A 360 7.38 -16.50 -4.77
N ARG A 361 8.30 -16.78 -3.82
CA ARG A 361 8.70 -15.86 -2.75
C ARG A 361 10.21 -15.65 -2.77
N TYR A 362 10.61 -14.40 -2.87
CA TYR A 362 11.99 -13.94 -2.74
C TYR A 362 12.16 -13.29 -1.38
N GLN A 363 12.93 -13.93 -0.49
CA GLN A 363 13.28 -13.38 0.81
C GLN A 363 14.45 -12.40 0.66
N LEU A 364 14.35 -11.24 1.27
CA LEU A 364 15.29 -10.13 1.16
C LEU A 364 15.67 -9.59 2.54
N LYS A 365 16.79 -8.88 2.61
CA LYS A 365 17.10 -7.97 3.73
C LYS A 365 16.45 -6.62 3.47
N SER A 366 15.93 -5.99 4.52
CA SER A 366 15.43 -4.61 4.45
C SER A 366 16.56 -3.65 4.06
N LEU A 367 16.21 -2.63 3.29
CA LEU A 367 17.13 -1.54 2.93
C LEU A 367 17.26 -0.50 4.07
N TYR A 368 16.43 -0.59 5.10
CA TYR A 368 16.38 0.37 6.21
C TYR A 368 16.87 -0.24 7.53
N ASP A 369 16.84 -1.57 7.65
CA ASP A 369 17.24 -2.30 8.86
C ASP A 369 17.74 -3.71 8.53
N LYS A 370 19.06 -3.93 8.53
CA LYS A 370 19.68 -5.23 8.22
C LYS A 370 19.18 -6.44 9.01
N LYS A 371 18.54 -6.25 10.17
CA LYS A 371 17.97 -7.34 10.97
C LYS A 371 16.56 -7.72 10.53
N ARG A 372 15.95 -6.93 9.66
CA ARG A 372 14.58 -7.09 9.20
C ARG A 372 14.53 -7.81 7.87
N THR A 373 13.70 -8.84 7.84
CA THR A 373 13.38 -9.56 6.60
C THR A 373 12.26 -8.87 5.86
N THR A 374 12.41 -8.75 4.54
CA THR A 374 11.36 -8.31 3.62
C THR A 374 11.21 -9.33 2.50
N TYR A 375 10.18 -9.16 1.67
CA TYR A 375 9.80 -10.12 0.65
C TYR A 375 9.41 -9.41 -0.64
N LEU A 376 9.62 -10.11 -1.75
CA LEU A 376 8.95 -9.89 -3.04
C LEU A 376 8.29 -11.19 -3.49
N TYR A 377 7.21 -11.04 -4.26
CA TYR A 377 6.43 -12.16 -4.77
C TYR A 377 6.28 -12.07 -6.28
N ASP A 378 6.28 -13.24 -6.94
CA ASP A 378 6.00 -13.44 -8.36
C ASP A 378 6.72 -12.44 -9.29
N LEU A 379 8.05 -12.32 -9.12
CA LEU A 379 8.87 -11.50 -10.02
C LEU A 379 8.90 -12.12 -11.41
N LYS A 380 8.52 -11.32 -12.41
CA LYS A 380 8.63 -11.68 -13.83
C LYS A 380 9.92 -11.16 -14.45
N ASP A 381 10.17 -11.56 -15.68
CA ASP A 381 11.22 -11.02 -16.54
C ASP A 381 10.77 -9.72 -17.23
N TYR A 382 11.36 -8.61 -16.81
CA TYR A 382 11.16 -7.30 -17.43
C TYR A 382 12.38 -6.93 -18.27
N GLU A 383 12.17 -6.15 -19.33
CA GLU A 383 13.25 -5.62 -20.16
C GLU A 383 14.07 -4.57 -19.40
N ARG A 384 13.44 -3.88 -18.44
CA ARG A 384 14.09 -2.97 -17.49
C ARG A 384 13.37 -2.98 -16.14
N VAL A 385 14.13 -2.96 -15.05
CA VAL A 385 13.64 -2.71 -13.70
C VAL A 385 14.24 -1.41 -13.18
N ILE A 386 13.41 -0.55 -12.61
CA ILE A 386 13.83 0.69 -11.96
C ILE A 386 13.45 0.60 -10.49
N VAL A 387 14.45 0.43 -9.62
CA VAL A 387 14.26 0.42 -8.16
C VAL A 387 14.33 1.85 -7.65
N ILE A 388 13.32 2.32 -6.92
CA ILE A 388 13.25 3.68 -6.40
C ILE A 388 13.14 3.64 -4.88
N THR A 389 14.08 4.29 -4.19
CA THR A 389 14.21 4.20 -2.72
C THR A 389 14.69 5.52 -2.10
N ASP A 390 14.27 5.77 -0.86
CA ASP A 390 14.84 6.79 0.03
C ASP A 390 15.76 6.19 1.11
N ALA A 391 16.11 4.91 0.98
CA ALA A 391 17.01 4.26 1.92
C ALA A 391 18.42 4.90 1.91
N PRO A 392 19.06 5.04 3.08
CA PRO A 392 20.42 5.53 3.21
C PRO A 392 21.43 4.78 2.33
N ALA A 393 22.51 5.47 1.96
CA ALA A 393 23.51 4.92 1.04
C ALA A 393 24.49 3.91 1.67
N ASP A 394 24.62 3.94 2.98
CA ASP A 394 25.52 3.12 3.79
C ASP A 394 24.98 1.71 4.05
N GLU A 395 23.65 1.53 4.04
CA GLU A 395 23.04 0.19 4.09
C GLU A 395 23.08 -0.47 2.71
N LYS A 396 23.96 -1.46 2.55
CA LYS A 396 24.21 -2.15 1.28
C LYS A 396 23.61 -3.54 1.23
N GLU A 397 23.42 -4.21 2.36
CA GLU A 397 23.02 -5.62 2.37
C GLU A 397 21.60 -5.81 1.83
N GLY A 398 20.69 -4.90 2.19
CA GLY A 398 19.33 -4.89 1.66
C GLY A 398 19.31 -4.75 0.14
N LEU A 399 20.06 -3.78 -0.38
CA LEU A 399 20.16 -3.52 -1.82
C LEU A 399 20.81 -4.70 -2.56
N TYR A 400 21.85 -5.32 -2.00
CA TYR A 400 22.46 -6.53 -2.57
C TYR A 400 21.45 -7.66 -2.71
N SER A 401 20.72 -7.97 -1.64
CA SER A 401 19.72 -9.04 -1.66
C SER A 401 18.63 -8.79 -2.71
N LEU A 402 18.20 -7.53 -2.85
CA LEU A 402 17.21 -7.13 -3.85
C LEU A 402 17.74 -7.28 -5.29
N LEU A 403 18.95 -6.82 -5.58
CA LEU A 403 19.55 -6.93 -6.91
C LEU A 403 19.72 -8.39 -7.34
N LEU A 404 20.17 -9.24 -6.41
CA LEU A 404 20.35 -10.67 -6.70
C LEU A 404 19.01 -11.36 -6.93
N ALA A 405 17.97 -11.04 -6.15
CA ALA A 405 16.63 -11.57 -6.39
C ALA A 405 16.06 -11.17 -7.76
N LEU A 406 16.26 -9.91 -8.19
CA LEU A 406 15.84 -9.44 -9.51
C LEU A 406 16.61 -10.14 -10.64
N ARG A 407 17.93 -10.34 -10.49
CA ARG A 407 18.72 -11.07 -11.49
C ARG A 407 18.33 -12.54 -11.57
N LYS A 408 18.07 -13.16 -10.41
CA LYS A 408 17.59 -14.54 -10.30
C LYS A 408 16.27 -14.76 -11.04
N SER A 409 15.37 -13.77 -11.02
CA SER A 409 14.11 -13.79 -11.78
C SER A 409 14.27 -13.39 -13.26
N GLY A 410 15.51 -13.28 -13.76
CA GLY A 410 15.81 -13.03 -15.18
C GLY A 410 16.03 -11.57 -15.55
N ASN A 411 15.95 -10.62 -14.61
CA ASN A 411 16.08 -9.19 -14.89
C ASN A 411 17.57 -8.79 -15.00
N GLN A 412 18.02 -8.40 -16.19
CA GLN A 412 19.42 -8.04 -16.44
C GLN A 412 19.68 -6.53 -16.43
N LYS A 413 18.71 -5.74 -16.87
CA LYS A 413 18.81 -4.27 -16.92
C LYS A 413 18.09 -3.68 -15.72
N ILE A 414 18.85 -3.38 -14.68
CA ILE A 414 18.33 -2.84 -13.43
C ILE A 414 18.98 -1.47 -13.23
N ASP A 415 18.16 -0.45 -12.97
CA ASP A 415 18.58 0.90 -12.61
C ASP A 415 18.14 1.16 -11.16
N ILE A 416 19.01 1.79 -10.36
CA ILE A 416 18.66 2.21 -8.99
C ILE A 416 18.50 3.72 -8.99
N VAL A 417 17.41 4.21 -8.45
CA VAL A 417 17.17 5.63 -8.21
C VAL A 417 17.08 5.85 -6.71
N ARG A 418 18.03 6.61 -6.17
CA ARG A 418 18.04 7.01 -4.77
C ARG A 418 17.56 8.46 -4.65
N TRP A 419 16.52 8.68 -3.85
CA TRP A 419 15.92 9.98 -3.57
C TRP A 419 15.99 10.24 -2.07
N CYS A 420 17.12 10.79 -1.60
CA CYS A 420 17.44 10.98 -0.19
C CYS A 420 18.25 12.25 0.04
#